data_AF-A0A7S0KA85-F1
#
_entry.id   AF-A0A7S0KA85-F1
#
_cell.length_a   1.000
_cell.length_b   1.000
_cell.length_c   1.000
_cell.angle_alpha   90.00
_cell.angle_beta   90.00
_cell.angle_gamma   90.00
#
_symmetry.space_group_name_H-M   'P 1'
#
loop_
_entity.id
_entity.type
_entity.pdbx_description
1 polymer ?
#
loop_
_entity_poly.entity_id
_entity_poly.type
_entity_poly.pdbx_seq_one_letter_code
_entity_poly.pdbx_strand_id
1 'polypeptide(L)'
;PRTESRARMSRSVSRRLRALHAPMRAVDTSDMAQVAACVVWLEDRVVRQWTEDKRSPLRSAAPGSSAWAGTVDSYLEEAGCAAATRRGGAALWLPWLLSHAVAVAYEGEREDIAAAAKAAPARLASPAPSPGSAPPQP
;
A
#
# COMPACT_ATOMS: atom_id res chain seq x y z
N PRO A 1 1.85 -18.73 18.69
CA PRO A 1 1.33 -17.37 18.35
C PRO A 1 2.29 -16.46 17.56
N ARG A 2 3.58 -16.35 17.93
CA ARG A 2 4.54 -15.42 17.30
C ARG A 2 4.90 -15.74 15.84
N THR A 3 4.95 -17.02 15.49
CA THR A 3 5.27 -17.51 14.13
C THR A 3 4.15 -17.25 13.13
N GLU A 4 2.89 -17.38 13.55
CA GLU A 4 1.74 -17.16 12.68
C GLU A 4 1.56 -15.67 12.31
N SER A 5 1.77 -14.77 13.27
CA SER A 5 1.75 -13.31 13.02
C SER A 5 2.83 -12.89 12.02
N ARG A 6 4.04 -13.45 12.13
CA ARG A 6 5.15 -13.19 11.19
C ARG A 6 4.84 -13.72 9.79
N ALA A 7 4.25 -14.92 9.69
CA ALA A 7 3.84 -15.50 8.41
C ALA A 7 2.69 -14.71 7.75
N ARG A 8 1.70 -14.24 8.52
CA ARG A 8 0.62 -13.37 8.01
C ARG A 8 1.18 -12.06 7.46
N MET A 9 2.12 -11.45 8.17
CA MET A 9 2.73 -10.19 7.75
C MET A 9 3.56 -10.34 6.46
N SER A 10 4.35 -11.42 6.35
CA SER A 10 5.10 -11.76 5.14
C SER A 10 4.16 -11.97 3.93
N ARG A 11 3.05 -12.71 4.09
CA ARG A 11 2.04 -12.87 3.02
C ARG A 11 1.40 -11.55 2.60
N SER A 12 1.20 -10.62 3.54
CA SER A 12 0.64 -9.31 3.24
C SER A 12 1.63 -8.41 2.50
N VAL A 13 2.92 -8.48 2.81
CA VAL A 13 4.00 -7.78 2.08
C VAL A 13 4.09 -8.29 0.64
N SER A 14 4.18 -9.61 0.43
CA SER A 14 4.27 -10.20 -0.92
C SER A 14 3.07 -9.88 -1.81
N ARG A 15 1.85 -9.82 -1.23
CA ARG A 15 0.66 -9.45 -2.00
C ARG A 15 0.70 -8.01 -2.50
N ARG A 16 1.15 -7.07 -1.66
CA ARG A 16 1.25 -5.65 -2.04
C ARG A 16 2.34 -5.41 -3.06
N LEU A 17 3.49 -6.08 -2.92
CA LEU A 17 4.55 -6.04 -3.94
C LEU A 17 4.05 -6.51 -5.30
N ARG A 18 3.22 -7.57 -5.33
CA ARG A 18 2.60 -8.04 -6.57
C ARG A 18 1.61 -7.03 -7.14
N ALA A 19 0.79 -6.39 -6.29
CA ALA A 19 -0.15 -5.34 -6.72
C ALA A 19 0.58 -4.13 -7.31
N LEU A 20 1.79 -3.83 -6.83
CA LEU A 20 2.65 -2.77 -7.37
C LEU A 20 3.47 -3.20 -8.59
N HIS A 21 3.34 -4.44 -9.05
CA HIS A 21 4.15 -5.02 -10.12
C HIS A 21 5.66 -4.91 -9.83
N ALA A 22 6.03 -5.02 -8.54
CA ALA A 22 7.41 -4.91 -8.11
C ALA A 22 8.26 -6.07 -8.66
N PRO A 23 9.54 -5.82 -8.99
CA PRO A 23 10.46 -6.86 -9.46
C PRO A 23 10.79 -7.90 -8.36
N MET A 24 10.55 -7.54 -7.10
CA MET A 24 10.77 -8.39 -5.94
C MET A 24 9.48 -9.08 -5.48
N ARG A 25 9.54 -10.38 -5.22
CA ARG A 25 8.38 -11.20 -4.80
C ARG A 25 8.16 -11.23 -3.29
N ALA A 26 9.22 -10.99 -2.52
CA ALA A 26 9.20 -10.95 -1.07
C ALA A 26 10.35 -10.04 -0.60
N VAL A 27 10.17 -9.47 0.59
CA VAL A 27 11.19 -8.68 1.29
C VAL A 27 11.27 -9.22 2.71
N ASP A 28 12.45 -9.67 3.12
CA ASP A 28 12.70 -9.99 4.52
C ASP A 28 12.91 -8.69 5.30
N THR A 29 12.04 -8.43 6.27
CA THR A 29 12.11 -7.24 7.14
C THR A 29 13.24 -7.30 8.16
N SER A 30 13.94 -8.44 8.25
CA SER A 30 15.15 -8.61 9.06
C SER A 30 16.42 -8.27 8.27
N ASP A 31 16.33 -8.26 6.93
CA ASP A 31 17.43 -7.95 6.03
C ASP A 31 17.31 -6.50 5.56
N MET A 32 18.15 -5.63 6.13
CA MET A 32 18.09 -4.21 5.83
C MET A 32 18.47 -3.87 4.40
N ALA A 33 19.25 -4.71 3.72
CA ALA A 33 19.59 -4.48 2.31
C ALA A 33 18.34 -4.68 1.42
N GLN A 34 17.54 -5.71 1.69
CA GLN A 34 16.27 -5.93 0.98
C GLN A 34 15.25 -4.82 1.28
N VAL A 35 15.18 -4.39 2.54
CA VAL A 35 14.30 -3.29 2.94
C VAL A 35 14.71 -1.99 2.24
N ALA A 36 16.00 -1.66 2.20
CA ALA A 36 16.50 -0.48 1.51
C ALA A 36 16.23 -0.51 0.00
N ALA A 37 16.47 -1.65 -0.64
CA ALA A 37 16.15 -1.83 -2.05
C ALA A 37 14.65 -1.64 -2.35
N CYS A 38 13.78 -2.11 -1.44
CA CYS A 38 12.34 -1.91 -1.55
C CYS A 38 11.96 -0.44 -1.43
N VAL A 39 12.46 0.27 -0.41
CA VAL A 39 12.18 1.70 -0.19
C VAL A 39 12.65 2.54 -1.38
N VAL A 40 13.86 2.32 -1.87
CA VAL A 40 14.40 3.02 -3.04
C VAL A 40 13.54 2.76 -4.28
N TRP A 41 13.14 1.52 -4.51
CA TRP A 41 12.29 1.18 -5.65
C TRP A 41 10.91 1.85 -5.56
N LEU A 42 10.28 1.84 -4.38
CA LEU A 42 9.00 2.51 -4.15
C LEU A 42 9.10 4.01 -4.42
N GLU A 43 10.17 4.64 -3.94
CA GLU A 43 10.39 6.05 -4.19
C GLU A 43 10.68 6.38 -5.66
N ASP A 44 11.45 5.55 -6.35
CA ASP A 44 11.82 5.85 -7.74
C ASP A 44 10.69 5.60 -8.74
N ARG A 45 9.78 4.67 -8.44
CA ARG A 45 8.80 4.17 -9.40
C ARG A 45 7.35 4.44 -9.04
N VAL A 46 7.02 4.54 -7.76
CA VAL A 46 5.62 4.54 -7.30
C VAL A 46 5.27 5.84 -6.61
N VAL A 47 5.90 6.14 -5.47
CA VAL A 47 5.52 7.26 -4.62
C VAL A 47 6.11 8.57 -5.15
N ARG A 48 7.40 8.58 -5.55
CA ARG A 48 8.13 9.74 -6.11
C ARG A 48 7.85 11.06 -5.37
N GLN A 49 7.64 11.01 -4.06
CA GLN A 49 7.33 12.22 -3.28
C GLN A 49 8.58 13.09 -3.11
N TRP A 50 9.77 12.48 -3.16
CA TRP A 50 11.02 13.19 -2.92
C TRP A 50 11.74 13.61 -4.21
N THR A 51 12.30 14.82 -4.17
CA THR A 51 13.24 15.29 -5.19
C THR A 51 14.52 14.44 -5.17
N GLU A 52 15.29 14.49 -6.27
CA GLU A 52 16.47 13.65 -6.44
C GLU A 52 17.52 13.86 -5.34
N ASP A 53 17.69 15.11 -4.87
CA ASP A 53 18.60 15.45 -3.77
C ASP A 53 18.22 14.76 -2.46
N LYS A 54 16.92 14.69 -2.13
CA LYS A 54 16.42 14.00 -0.93
C LYS A 54 16.49 12.48 -1.06
N ARG A 55 16.41 11.93 -2.28
CA ARG A 55 16.54 10.48 -2.54
C ARG A 55 17.97 9.95 -2.51
N SER A 56 18.96 10.79 -2.80
CA SER A 56 20.38 10.42 -2.79
C SER A 56 20.84 9.70 -1.51
N PRO A 57 20.52 10.17 -0.28
CA PRO A 57 20.88 9.47 0.96
C PRO A 57 20.20 8.10 1.13
N LEU A 58 18.99 7.88 0.59
CA LEU A 58 18.33 6.56 0.65
C LEU A 58 19.08 5.50 -0.16
N ARG A 59 19.80 5.91 -1.22
CA ARG A 59 20.60 5.03 -2.08
C ARG A 59 22.05 4.89 -1.63
N SER A 60 22.64 5.98 -1.15
CA SER A 60 24.09 6.06 -0.87
C SER A 60 24.45 5.68 0.56
N ALA A 61 23.56 5.85 1.53
CA ALA A 61 23.83 5.48 2.91
C ALA A 61 23.80 3.95 3.09
N ALA A 62 24.71 3.44 3.92
CA ALA A 62 24.76 2.01 4.23
C ALA A 62 23.42 1.54 4.85
N PRO A 63 22.76 0.50 4.31
CA PRO A 63 21.50 0.01 4.83
C PRO A 63 21.59 -0.35 6.32
N GLY A 64 20.69 0.18 7.14
CA GLY A 64 20.68 -0.06 8.59
C GLY A 64 21.66 0.81 9.41
N SER A 65 22.42 1.71 8.77
CA SER A 65 23.18 2.74 9.50
C SER A 65 22.25 3.77 10.15
N SER A 66 22.73 4.47 11.18
CA SER A 66 21.97 5.55 11.84
C SER A 66 21.58 6.67 10.87
N ALA A 67 22.47 7.00 9.92
CA ALA A 67 22.20 7.97 8.87
C ALA A 67 21.05 7.52 7.97
N TRP A 68 21.07 6.27 7.50
CA TRP A 68 20.00 5.71 6.68
C TRP A 68 18.68 5.63 7.45
N ALA A 69 18.72 5.20 8.71
CA ALA A 69 17.54 5.15 9.57
C ALA A 69 16.91 6.53 9.78
N GLY A 70 17.73 7.57 10.01
CA GLY A 70 17.24 8.95 10.12
C GLY A 70 16.61 9.48 8.84
N THR A 71 17.19 9.17 7.68
CA THR A 71 16.60 9.52 6.38
C THR A 71 15.27 8.82 6.15
N VAL A 72 15.17 7.52 6.48
CA VAL A 72 13.92 6.76 6.36
C VAL A 72 12.86 7.26 7.34
N ASP A 73 13.25 7.71 8.53
CA ASP A 73 12.34 8.31 9.49
C ASP A 73 11.71 9.58 8.92
N SER A 74 12.52 10.53 8.45
CA SER A 74 12.03 11.74 7.79
C SER A 74 11.17 11.44 6.55
N TYR A 75 11.56 10.43 5.77
CA TYR A 75 10.78 9.97 4.62
C TYR A 75 9.39 9.50 5.01
N LEU A 76 9.31 8.68 6.06
CA LEU A 76 8.06 8.13 6.55
C LEU A 76 7.21 9.19 7.27
N GLU A 77 7.82 10.14 7.97
CA GLU A 77 7.13 11.30 8.56
C GLU A 77 6.49 12.16 7.48
N GLU A 78 7.23 12.50 6.42
CA GLU A 78 6.70 13.27 5.28
C GLU A 78 5.59 12.50 4.54
N ALA A 79 5.68 11.17 4.46
CA ALA A 79 4.61 10.33 3.92
C ALA A 79 3.37 10.23 4.84
N GLY A 80 3.45 10.70 6.09
CA GLY A 80 2.35 10.63 7.07
C GLY A 80 2.27 9.30 7.84
N CYS A 81 3.35 8.53 7.90
CA CYS A 81 3.41 7.27 8.63
C CYS A 81 3.53 7.51 10.15
N ALA A 82 2.40 7.46 10.86
CA ALA A 82 2.41 7.57 12.32
C ALA A 82 3.26 6.45 13.00
N ALA A 83 3.39 5.29 12.34
CA ALA A 83 4.16 4.15 12.85
C ALA A 83 5.69 4.34 12.78
N ALA A 84 6.18 5.36 12.05
CA ALA A 84 7.60 5.68 11.97
C ALA A 84 8.13 6.20 13.32
N THR A 85 7.30 6.95 14.03
CA THR A 85 7.74 7.88 15.08
C THR A 85 8.24 7.28 16.40
N ARG A 86 8.48 5.97 16.54
CA ARG A 86 9.18 5.40 17.72
C ARG A 86 9.35 3.87 17.65
N ARG A 87 10.57 3.37 17.37
CA ARG A 87 11.05 2.01 17.70
C ARG A 87 10.42 0.79 17.01
N GLY A 88 9.46 0.96 16.11
CA GLY A 88 8.95 -0.16 15.33
C GLY A 88 9.91 -0.51 14.20
N GLY A 89 10.70 -1.59 14.32
CA GLY A 89 11.60 -2.01 13.23
C GLY A 89 10.87 -2.21 11.89
N ALA A 90 11.62 -2.44 10.79
CA ALA A 90 11.08 -2.49 9.41
C ALA A 90 9.83 -3.35 9.22
N ALA A 91 9.65 -4.37 10.05
CA ALA A 91 8.45 -5.19 10.13
C ALA A 91 7.13 -4.41 10.33
N LEU A 92 7.17 -3.24 10.99
CA LEU A 92 5.99 -2.46 11.34
C LEU A 92 5.63 -1.41 10.29
N TRP A 93 6.62 -0.64 9.83
CA TRP A 93 6.38 0.44 8.88
C TRP A 93 6.39 -0.01 7.41
N LEU A 94 7.11 -1.08 7.04
CA LEU A 94 7.18 -1.53 5.65
C LEU A 94 5.81 -1.97 5.09
N PRO A 95 4.99 -2.75 5.82
CA PRO A 95 3.64 -3.09 5.35
C PRO A 95 2.74 -1.87 5.18
N TRP A 96 2.91 -0.84 6.01
CA TRP A 96 2.18 0.42 5.89
C TRP A 96 2.64 1.17 4.65
N LEU A 97 3.95 1.32 4.44
CA LEU A 97 4.52 2.01 3.29
C LEU A 97 4.09 1.36 1.97
N LEU A 98 4.09 0.03 1.91
CA LEU A 98 3.57 -0.71 0.75
C LEU A 98 2.07 -0.48 0.53
N SER A 99 1.28 -0.28 1.59
CA SER A 99 -0.15 0.03 1.46
C SER A 99 -0.35 1.45 0.96
N HIS A 100 0.44 2.40 1.46
CA HIS A 100 0.46 3.77 1.00
C HIS A 100 0.86 3.85 -0.48
N ALA A 101 1.93 3.16 -0.87
CA ALA A 101 2.36 3.10 -2.26
C ALA A 101 1.29 2.49 -3.19
N VAL A 102 0.56 1.46 -2.76
CA VAL A 102 -0.60 0.95 -3.53
C VAL A 102 -1.69 2.02 -3.64
N ALA A 103 -1.99 2.73 -2.55
CA ALA A 103 -2.99 3.80 -2.60
C ALA A 103 -2.61 4.91 -3.60
N VAL A 104 -1.34 5.31 -3.64
CA VAL A 104 -0.80 6.30 -4.58
C VAL A 104 -0.82 5.77 -6.02
N ALA A 105 -0.36 4.53 -6.25
CA ALA A 105 -0.32 3.92 -7.58
C ALA A 105 -1.70 3.83 -8.24
N TYR A 106 -2.74 3.63 -7.44
CA TYR A 106 -4.12 3.46 -7.88
C TYR A 106 -4.98 4.68 -7.60
N GLU A 107 -4.41 5.84 -7.25
CA GLU A 107 -5.17 7.03 -6.89
C GLU A 107 -6.03 7.53 -8.07
N GLY A 108 -5.48 7.54 -9.29
CA GLY A 108 -6.25 7.89 -10.50
C GLY A 108 -7.41 6.93 -10.77
N GLU A 109 -7.17 5.61 -10.65
CA GLU A 109 -8.23 4.61 -10.85
C GLU A 109 -9.29 4.66 -9.74
N ARG A 110 -8.92 5.06 -8.51
CA ARG A 110 -9.88 5.32 -7.43
C ARG A 110 -10.77 6.52 -7.73
N GLU A 111 -10.21 7.60 -8.27
CA GLU A 111 -10.98 8.77 -8.69
C GLU A 111 -11.93 8.41 -9.83
N ASP A 112 -11.49 7.60 -10.80
CA ASP A 112 -12.32 7.13 -11.90
C ASP A 112 -13.47 6.23 -11.43
N ILE A 113 -13.21 5.29 -10.52
CA ILE A 113 -14.26 4.43 -9.94
C ILE A 113 -15.21 5.25 -9.06
N ALA A 114 -14.71 6.19 -8.27
CA ALA A 114 -15.54 7.06 -7.43
C ALA A 114 -16.40 8.00 -8.29
N ALA A 115 -15.84 8.54 -9.38
CA ALA A 115 -16.56 9.33 -10.37
C ALA A 115 -17.61 8.47 -11.08
N ALA A 116 -17.27 7.24 -11.49
CA ALA A 116 -18.21 6.30 -12.09
C ALA A 116 -19.33 5.88 -11.13
N ALA A 117 -19.03 5.66 -9.85
CA ALA A 117 -20.02 5.35 -8.82
C ALA A 117 -20.94 6.55 -8.54
N LYS A 118 -20.40 7.78 -8.57
CA LYS A 118 -21.19 9.03 -8.44
C LYS A 118 -22.01 9.34 -9.68
N ALA A 119 -21.51 8.99 -10.87
CA ALA A 119 -22.18 9.16 -12.16
C ALA A 119 -23.15 8.03 -12.49
N ALA A 120 -23.11 6.90 -11.76
CA ALA A 120 -24.09 5.84 -11.87
C ALA A 120 -25.44 6.38 -11.34
N PRO A 121 -26.46 6.58 -12.20
CA PRO A 121 -27.79 6.82 -11.68
C PRO A 121 -28.18 5.61 -10.85
N ALA A 122 -28.88 5.84 -9.73
CA ALA A 122 -29.39 4.82 -8.82
C ALA A 122 -30.28 3.78 -9.54
N ARG A 123 -29.67 2.87 -10.30
CA ARG A 123 -30.31 1.71 -10.94
C ARG A 123 -30.51 0.57 -9.93
N LEU A 124 -30.68 0.91 -8.66
CA LEU A 124 -31.11 0.00 -7.60
C LEU A 124 -32.57 0.22 -7.16
N ALA A 125 -33.29 1.14 -7.80
CA ALA A 125 -34.74 1.21 -7.71
C ALA A 125 -35.39 0.59 -8.95
N SER A 126 -35.25 -0.73 -9.14
CA SER A 126 -36.30 -1.49 -9.84
C SER A 126 -37.25 -2.02 -8.78
N PRO A 127 -38.54 -1.62 -8.77
CA PRO A 127 -39.49 -2.16 -7.83
C PRO A 127 -39.62 -3.66 -8.06
N ALA A 128 -39.62 -4.43 -6.98
CA ALA A 128 -39.85 -5.86 -6.99
C ALA A 128 -41.11 -6.19 -7.83
N PRO A 129 -41.11 -7.26 -8.64
CA PRO A 129 -42.34 -7.69 -9.30
C PRO A 129 -43.36 -8.05 -8.21
N SER A 130 -44.46 -7.28 -8.14
CA SER A 130 -45.60 -7.65 -7.31
C SER A 130 -46.15 -9.00 -7.79
N PRO A 131 -46.49 -9.94 -6.89
CA PRO A 131 -47.18 -11.17 -7.29
C PRO A 131 -48.60 -10.80 -7.74
N GLY A 132 -48.77 -10.63 -9.05
CA GLY A 132 -50.07 -10.43 -9.69
C GLY A 132 -50.92 -11.69 -9.59
N SER A 133 -52.15 -11.48 -9.12
CA SER A 133 -53.20 -12.45 -8.85
C SER A 133 -53.38 -13.56 -9.89
N ALA A 134 -53.61 -14.78 -9.39
CA ALA A 134 -54.11 -15.90 -10.18
C ALA A 134 -55.46 -15.55 -10.85
N PRO A 135 -55.71 -16.00 -12.09
CA PRO A 135 -57.01 -15.80 -12.74
C PRO A 135 -58.07 -16.71 -12.12
N PRO A 136 -59.35 -16.28 -12.03
CA PRO A 136 -60.44 -17.19 -11.68
C PRO A 136 -60.61 -18.21 -12.81
N GLN A 137 -60.62 -19.49 -12.44
CA GLN A 137 -60.96 -20.59 -13.36
C GLN A 137 -62.48 -20.59 -13.60
N PRO A 138 -62.94 -20.96 -14.81
CA PRO A 138 -64.36 -21.06 -15.17
C PRO A 138 -65.08 -22.23 -14.48
#